data_AF-A0A3B9LG10-F1
#
_entry.id   AF-A0A3B9LG10-F1
#
_cell.length_a   1.000
_cell.length_b   1.000
_cell.length_c   1.000
_cell.angle_alpha   90.00
_cell.angle_beta   90.00
_cell.angle_gamma   90.00
#
_symmetry.space_group_name_H-M   'P 1'
#
loop_
_entity.id
_entity.type
_entity.pdbx_description
1 polymer ?
#
loop_
_entity_poly.entity_id
_entity_poly.type
_entity_poly.pdbx_seq_one_letter_code
_entity_poly.pdbx_strand_id
1 'polypeptide(L)'
;MSHFYRGEMGRIMVWRQRLDITTNWAITSSTAIITIALANREVPHIIFFFNLAIVWVMLWIEARRYRFYDAFRARIRMLEAHFLVPMVMENRDLLQGEWKKLVCEDLILPCFKISKLEAIGRRLKRNYVFIFILILVAWVTKIFLHAPVAMDSVPAFYRALRVGHIPSWLVAFVFVGTFISV
;
A
#
# COMPACT_ATOMS: atom_id res chain seq x y z
N MET A 1 20.64 -5.71 -27.94
CA MET A 1 19.72 -6.40 -27.00
C MET A 1 20.19 -6.35 -25.55
N SER A 2 21.46 -6.65 -25.25
CA SER A 2 22.01 -6.59 -23.88
C SER A 2 21.85 -5.22 -23.20
N HIS A 3 22.19 -4.13 -23.88
CA HIS A 3 22.03 -2.76 -23.35
C HIS A 3 20.56 -2.38 -23.10
N PHE A 4 19.65 -2.84 -23.95
CA PHE A 4 18.21 -2.62 -23.77
C PHE A 4 17.70 -3.35 -22.52
N TYR A 5 18.05 -4.63 -22.37
CA TYR A 5 17.72 -5.41 -21.18
C TYR A 5 18.27 -4.77 -19.90
N ARG A 6 19.53 -4.33 -19.93
CA ARG A 6 20.15 -3.61 -18.80
C ARG A 6 19.41 -2.31 -18.48
N GLY A 7 19.00 -1.55 -19.50
CA GLY A 7 18.22 -0.33 -19.34
C GLY A 7 16.86 -0.58 -18.68
N GLU A 8 16.10 -1.57 -19.17
CA GLU A 8 14.83 -1.97 -18.59
C GLU A 8 15.00 -2.46 -17.14
N MET A 9 16.03 -3.28 -16.86
CA MET A 9 16.32 -3.75 -15.50
C MET A 9 16.61 -2.57 -14.55
N GLY A 10 17.39 -1.59 -15.02
CA GLY A 10 17.62 -0.35 -14.29
C GLY A 10 16.33 0.42 -13.97
N ARG A 11 15.41 0.51 -14.94
CA ARG A 11 14.09 1.14 -14.72
C ARG A 11 13.28 0.42 -13.64
N ILE A 12 13.24 -0.91 -13.66
CA ILE A 12 12.54 -1.69 -12.64
C ILE A 12 13.13 -1.44 -11.25
N MET A 13 14.45 -1.44 -11.13
CA MET A 13 15.13 -1.19 -9.86
C MET A 13 14.80 0.20 -9.30
N VAL A 14 14.83 1.22 -10.16
CA VAL A 14 14.44 2.59 -9.78
C VAL A 14 12.96 2.65 -9.36
N TRP A 15 12.07 1.99 -10.09
CA TRP A 15 10.65 1.94 -9.73
C TRP A 15 10.41 1.20 -8.41
N ARG A 16 11.11 0.09 -8.17
CA ARG A 16 11.07 -0.64 -6.89
C ARG A 16 11.47 0.28 -5.74
N GLN A 17 12.61 0.97 -5.85
CA GLN A 17 13.08 1.90 -4.82
C GLN A 17 12.06 3.02 -4.53
N ARG A 18 11.38 3.54 -5.56
CA ARG A 18 10.35 4.58 -5.40
C ARG A 18 9.09 4.10 -4.69
N LEU A 19 8.78 2.79 -4.75
CA LEU A 19 7.69 2.18 -4.00
C LEU A 19 8.09 2.01 -2.53
N ASP A 20 9.30 1.53 -2.27
CA ASP A 20 9.80 1.34 -0.90
C ASP A 20 9.83 2.65 -0.12
N ILE A 21 10.21 3.76 -0.78
CA ILE A 21 10.21 5.11 -0.18
C ILE A 21 8.81 5.53 0.30
N THR A 22 7.74 5.28 -0.46
CA THR A 22 6.37 5.68 -0.06
C THR A 22 5.86 4.89 1.14
N THR A 23 6.17 3.59 1.19
CA THR A 23 5.84 2.77 2.37
C THR A 23 6.61 3.24 3.59
N ASN A 24 7.91 3.57 3.45
CA ASN A 24 8.71 4.10 4.55
C ASN A 24 8.15 5.41 5.10
N TRP A 25 7.74 6.35 4.25
CA TRP A 25 7.09 7.59 4.70
C TRP A 25 5.75 7.34 5.40
N ALA A 26 4.97 6.36 4.94
CA ALA A 26 3.74 5.94 5.63
C ALA A 26 4.05 5.41 7.03
N ILE A 27 5.08 4.56 7.19
CA ILE A 27 5.50 4.05 8.49
C ILE A 27 6.00 5.18 9.39
N THR A 28 6.92 6.02 8.92
CA THR A 28 7.53 7.10 9.72
C THR A 28 6.47 8.11 10.19
N SER A 29 5.57 8.54 9.30
CA SER A 29 4.48 9.46 9.67
C SER A 29 3.50 8.82 10.66
N SER A 30 3.14 7.56 10.45
CA SER A 30 2.25 6.83 11.36
C SER A 30 2.86 6.69 12.75
N THR A 31 4.14 6.29 12.83
CA THR A 31 4.88 6.16 14.09
C THR A 31 4.97 7.49 14.83
N ALA A 32 5.31 8.58 14.13
CA ALA A 32 5.38 9.90 14.75
C ALA A 32 4.04 10.33 15.36
N ILE A 33 2.94 10.15 14.61
CA ILE A 33 1.59 10.48 15.09
C ILE A 33 1.19 9.60 16.28
N ILE A 34 1.46 8.29 16.21
CA ILE A 34 1.15 7.36 17.30
C ILE A 34 1.91 7.75 18.58
N THR A 35 3.20 8.06 18.48
CA THR A 35 4.02 8.49 19.61
C THR A 35 3.46 9.75 20.26
N ILE A 36 3.16 10.79 19.46
CA ILE A 36 2.61 12.06 19.98
C ILE A 36 1.22 11.83 20.61
N ALA A 37 0.39 11.03 19.96
CA ALA A 37 -0.95 10.71 20.45
C ALA A 37 -0.90 9.99 21.79
N LEU A 38 -0.02 8.99 21.95
CA LEU A 38 0.08 8.22 23.19
C LEU A 38 0.79 8.99 24.31
N ALA A 39 1.77 9.84 23.99
CA ALA A 39 2.52 10.62 24.99
C ALA A 39 1.69 11.74 25.65
N ASN A 40 0.80 12.38 24.91
CA ASN A 40 0.06 13.55 25.40
C ASN A 40 -1.42 13.24 25.64
N ARG A 41 -1.88 13.36 26.89
CA ARG A 41 -3.30 13.18 27.24
C ARG A 41 -4.21 14.20 26.58
N GLU A 42 -3.74 15.43 26.39
CA GLU A 42 -4.51 16.54 25.81
C GLU A 42 -4.81 16.35 24.33
N VAL A 43 -4.03 15.51 23.62
CA VAL A 43 -4.26 15.26 22.19
C VAL A 43 -5.49 14.36 22.03
N PRO A 44 -6.55 14.84 21.35
CA PRO A 44 -7.73 14.05 21.09
C PRO A 44 -7.44 12.88 20.14
N HIS A 45 -8.14 11.76 20.31
CA HIS A 45 -7.96 10.58 19.45
C HIS A 45 -8.42 10.79 17.99
N ILE A 46 -9.00 11.95 17.66
CA ILE A 46 -9.23 12.36 16.27
C ILE A 46 -7.93 12.41 15.44
N ILE A 47 -6.77 12.56 16.07
CA ILE A 47 -5.47 12.56 15.38
C ILE A 47 -5.26 11.29 14.54
N PHE A 48 -5.86 10.16 14.93
CA PHE A 48 -5.80 8.91 14.16
C PHE A 48 -6.56 8.99 12.83
N PHE A 49 -7.55 9.86 12.68
CA PHE A 49 -8.20 10.10 11.37
C PHE A 49 -7.23 10.73 10.39
N PHE A 50 -6.46 11.73 10.86
CA PHE A 50 -5.42 12.35 10.05
C PHE A 50 -4.35 11.34 9.68
N ASN A 51 -3.97 10.47 10.63
CA ASN A 51 -3.05 9.37 10.35
C ASN A 51 -3.57 8.44 9.25
N LEU A 52 -4.81 7.94 9.38
CA LEU A 52 -5.46 7.11 8.37
C LEU A 52 -5.53 7.81 7.02
N ALA A 53 -5.89 9.09 6.98
CA ALA A 53 -5.95 9.86 5.73
C ALA A 53 -4.58 9.96 5.05
N ILE A 54 -3.51 10.22 5.81
CA ILE A 54 -2.13 10.24 5.29
C ILE A 54 -1.76 8.87 4.72
N VAL A 55 -2.04 7.79 5.45
CA VAL A 55 -1.74 6.42 5.00
C VAL A 55 -2.53 6.06 3.74
N TRP A 56 -3.80 6.44 3.65
CA TRP A 56 -4.62 6.25 2.44
C TRP A 56 -4.06 7.02 1.24
N VAL A 57 -3.61 8.27 1.43
CA VAL A 57 -2.98 9.07 0.36
C VAL A 57 -1.67 8.43 -0.07
N MET A 58 -0.83 7.97 0.86
CA MET A 58 0.42 7.28 0.54
C MET A 58 0.16 5.98 -0.23
N LEU A 59 -0.83 5.19 0.19
CA LEU A 59 -1.26 3.98 -0.53
C LEU A 59 -1.75 4.31 -1.94
N TRP A 60 -2.52 5.38 -2.12
CA TRP A 60 -3.01 5.80 -3.42
C TRP A 60 -1.87 6.22 -4.37
N ILE A 61 -0.93 7.02 -3.87
CA ILE A 61 0.28 7.43 -4.63
C ILE A 61 1.09 6.20 -5.01
N GLU A 62 1.29 5.28 -4.08
CA GLU A 62 2.04 4.06 -4.32
C GLU A 62 1.33 3.14 -5.32
N ALA A 63 0.02 2.94 -5.20
CA ALA A 63 -0.76 2.12 -6.13
C ALA A 63 -0.70 2.66 -7.57
N ARG A 64 -0.70 3.99 -7.74
CA ARG A 64 -0.47 4.62 -9.04
C ARG A 64 0.91 4.25 -9.60
N ARG A 65 1.97 4.33 -8.79
CA ARG A 65 3.34 3.96 -9.18
C ARG A 65 3.49 2.47 -9.44
N TYR A 66 2.79 1.63 -8.68
CA TYR A 66 2.83 0.18 -8.80
C TYR A 66 2.36 -0.30 -10.17
N ARG A 67 1.40 0.39 -10.80
CA ARG A 67 0.97 0.07 -12.18
C ARG A 67 2.09 0.23 -13.21
N PHE A 68 2.95 1.22 -13.05
CA PHE A 68 4.13 1.39 -13.91
C PHE A 68 5.14 0.27 -13.66
N TYR A 69 5.42 0.00 -12.38
CA TYR A 69 6.32 -1.10 -12.00
C TYR A 69 5.85 -2.45 -12.57
N ASP A 70 4.55 -2.75 -12.47
CA ASP A 70 3.98 -4.00 -12.97
C ASP A 70 4.10 -4.14 -14.50
N ALA A 71 3.86 -3.06 -15.24
CA ALA A 71 4.03 -3.04 -16.69
C ALA A 71 5.49 -3.36 -17.10
N PHE A 72 6.47 -2.69 -16.48
CA PHE A 72 7.89 -2.97 -16.75
C PHE A 72 8.29 -4.38 -16.32
N ARG A 73 7.83 -4.83 -15.15
CA ARG A 73 8.07 -6.18 -14.65
C ARG A 73 7.55 -7.25 -15.60
N ALA A 74 6.35 -7.07 -16.13
CA ALA A 74 5.77 -8.02 -17.08
C ALA A 74 6.62 -8.09 -18.36
N ARG A 75 7.09 -6.95 -18.88
CA ARG A 75 7.95 -6.90 -20.07
C ARG A 75 9.29 -7.59 -19.84
N ILE A 76 9.97 -7.31 -18.73
CA ILE A 76 11.23 -8.00 -18.40
C ILE A 76 11.02 -9.49 -18.24
N ARG A 77 9.95 -9.92 -17.56
CA ARG A 77 9.66 -11.33 -17.40
C ARG A 77 9.46 -12.04 -18.75
N MET A 78 8.84 -11.37 -19.72
CA MET A 78 8.71 -11.88 -21.08
C MET A 78 10.07 -12.07 -21.76
N LEU A 79 10.99 -11.10 -21.63
CA LEU A 79 12.36 -11.21 -22.15
C LEU A 79 13.18 -12.28 -21.43
N GLU A 80 13.06 -12.39 -20.11
CA GLU A 80 13.75 -13.43 -19.34
C GLU A 80 13.29 -14.83 -19.77
N ALA A 81 11.98 -15.05 -19.83
CA ALA A 81 11.41 -16.36 -20.13
C ALA A 81 11.61 -16.78 -21.59
N HIS A 82 11.50 -15.86 -22.55
CA HIS A 82 11.48 -16.22 -23.98
C HIS A 82 12.74 -15.80 -24.74
N PHE A 83 13.62 -14.98 -24.18
CA PHE A 83 14.89 -14.61 -24.82
C PHE A 83 16.10 -15.16 -24.04
N LEU A 84 16.18 -14.94 -22.73
CA LEU A 84 17.33 -15.38 -21.94
C LEU A 84 17.34 -16.90 -21.69
N VAL A 85 16.22 -17.50 -21.29
CA VAL A 85 16.16 -18.94 -21.00
C VAL A 85 16.53 -19.80 -22.23
N PRO A 86 15.97 -19.58 -23.44
CA PRO A 86 16.34 -20.37 -24.61
C PRO A 86 17.82 -20.19 -25.01
N MET A 87 18.38 -18.99 -24.80
CA MET A 87 19.79 -18.71 -25.07
C MET A 87 20.72 -19.46 -24.11
N VAL A 88 20.35 -19.56 -22.83
CA VAL A 88 21.14 -20.28 -21.81
C VAL A 88 20.98 -21.79 -21.92
N MET A 89 19.77 -22.28 -22.24
CA MET A 89 19.51 -23.71 -22.41
C MET A 89 19.97 -24.26 -23.76
N GLU A 90 20.45 -23.41 -24.67
CA GLU A 90 20.77 -23.72 -26.09
C GLU A 90 19.62 -24.38 -26.88
N ASN A 91 18.41 -24.38 -26.32
CA ASN A 91 17.23 -24.99 -26.91
C ASN A 91 16.37 -23.93 -27.60
N ARG A 92 16.42 -23.91 -28.94
CA ARG A 92 15.70 -22.91 -29.76
C ARG A 92 14.21 -23.22 -29.91
N ASP A 93 13.75 -24.41 -29.54
CA ASP A 93 12.34 -24.82 -29.71
C ASP A 93 11.44 -24.15 -28.66
N LEU A 94 12.00 -23.70 -27.53
CA LEU A 94 11.29 -22.92 -26.51
C LEU A 94 10.90 -21.49 -26.97
N LEU A 95 11.35 -21.06 -28.15
CA LEU A 95 10.98 -19.76 -28.73
C LEU A 95 9.56 -19.72 -29.32
N GLN A 96 8.81 -20.83 -29.26
CA GLN A 96 7.45 -20.93 -29.79
C GLN A 96 6.48 -19.97 -29.09
N GLY A 97 5.73 -19.20 -29.89
CA GLY A 97 4.68 -18.27 -29.43
C GLY A 97 4.83 -16.85 -29.98
N GLU A 98 3.73 -16.09 -29.99
CA GLU A 98 3.69 -14.69 -30.46
C GLU A 98 4.32 -13.68 -29.48
N TRP A 99 5.24 -14.10 -28.61
CA TRP A 99 5.83 -13.23 -27.57
C TRP A 99 6.55 -12.01 -28.16
N LYS A 100 7.19 -12.16 -29.34
CA LYS A 100 7.84 -11.06 -30.05
C LYS A 100 6.83 -9.98 -30.44
N LYS A 101 5.65 -10.39 -30.91
CA LYS A 101 4.55 -9.49 -31.28
C LYS A 101 4.01 -8.79 -30.03
N LEU A 102 3.78 -9.52 -28.94
CA LEU A 102 3.34 -8.94 -27.66
C LEU A 102 4.33 -7.91 -27.10
N VAL A 103 5.64 -8.18 -27.17
CA VAL A 103 6.67 -7.23 -26.73
C VAL A 103 6.71 -6.02 -27.68
N CYS A 104 6.56 -6.23 -28.98
CA CYS A 104 6.50 -5.14 -29.96
C CYS A 104 5.28 -4.24 -29.74
N GLU A 105 4.11 -4.83 -29.54
CA GLU A 105 2.87 -4.13 -29.20
C GLU A 105 3.02 -3.33 -27.91
N ASP A 106 3.59 -3.90 -26.86
CA ASP A 106 3.83 -3.20 -25.58
C ASP A 106 4.89 -2.08 -25.70
N LEU A 107 5.80 -2.16 -26.67
CA LEU A 107 6.76 -1.11 -27.00
C LEU A 107 6.12 0.04 -27.79
N ILE A 108 5.24 -0.27 -28.73
CA ILE A 108 4.53 0.72 -29.56
C ILE A 108 3.43 1.41 -28.74
N LEU A 109 2.66 0.64 -27.97
CA LEU A 109 1.51 1.07 -27.18
C LEU A 109 1.67 0.58 -25.73
N PRO A 110 2.36 1.35 -24.87
CA PRO A 110 2.52 0.98 -23.47
C PRO A 110 1.17 0.97 -22.75
N CYS A 111 0.72 -0.21 -22.34
CA CYS A 111 -0.59 -0.40 -21.70
C CYS A 111 -0.43 -0.87 -20.25
N PHE A 112 -1.26 -0.33 -19.35
CA PHE A 112 -1.34 -0.82 -17.98
C PHE A 112 -2.20 -2.09 -17.92
N LYS A 113 -1.60 -3.19 -17.46
CA LYS A 113 -2.29 -4.50 -17.36
C LYS A 113 -3.24 -4.60 -16.16
N ILE A 114 -3.04 -3.76 -15.15
CA ILE A 114 -3.79 -3.78 -13.88
C ILE A 114 -4.63 -2.50 -13.76
N SER A 115 -5.85 -2.64 -13.24
CA SER A 115 -6.73 -1.52 -12.91
C SER A 115 -6.24 -0.72 -11.69
N LYS A 116 -6.72 0.51 -11.49
CA LYS A 116 -6.33 1.30 -10.31
C LYS A 116 -6.77 0.64 -9.00
N LEU A 117 -7.99 0.10 -8.95
CA LEU A 117 -8.54 -0.55 -7.76
C LEU A 117 -7.82 -1.85 -7.42
N GLU A 118 -7.49 -2.65 -8.43
CA GLU A 118 -6.73 -3.88 -8.23
C GLU A 118 -5.31 -3.61 -7.72
N ALA A 119 -4.66 -2.55 -8.22
CA ALA A 119 -3.36 -2.12 -7.70
C ALA A 119 -3.43 -1.72 -6.22
N ILE A 120 -4.48 -1.00 -5.82
CA ILE A 120 -4.71 -0.62 -4.41
C ILE A 120 -4.91 -1.87 -3.55
N GLY A 121 -5.81 -2.78 -3.94
CA GLY A 121 -6.08 -4.01 -3.17
C GLY A 121 -4.84 -4.89 -3.00
N ARG A 122 -4.03 -5.05 -4.05
CA ARG A 122 -2.76 -5.81 -3.98
C ARG A 122 -1.77 -5.20 -3.00
N ARG A 123 -1.65 -3.87 -2.96
CA ARG A 123 -0.72 -3.16 -2.05
C ARG A 123 -1.26 -3.09 -0.62
N LEU A 124 -2.57 -2.89 -0.47
CA LEU A 124 -3.26 -2.91 0.82
C LEU A 124 -3.01 -4.22 1.55
N LYS A 125 -3.36 -5.35 0.91
CA LYS A 125 -3.27 -6.68 1.54
C LYS A 125 -1.84 -7.12 1.88
N ARG A 126 -0.84 -6.74 1.07
CA ARG A 126 0.54 -7.22 1.25
C ARG A 126 1.41 -6.33 2.14
N ASN A 127 1.23 -5.01 2.09
CA ASN A 127 2.14 -4.08 2.77
C ASN A 127 1.40 -3.22 3.79
N TYR A 128 0.32 -2.55 3.38
CA TYR A 128 -0.32 -1.52 4.21
C TYR A 128 -1.21 -2.10 5.31
N VAL A 129 -1.66 -3.35 5.18
CA VAL A 129 -2.42 -4.10 6.22
C VAL A 129 -1.78 -3.94 7.60
N PHE A 130 -0.46 -4.10 7.68
CA PHE A 130 0.25 -4.02 8.96
C PHE A 130 0.25 -2.61 9.54
N ILE A 131 0.37 -1.58 8.70
CA ILE A 131 0.33 -0.17 9.12
C ILE A 131 -1.07 0.18 9.64
N PHE A 132 -2.13 -0.23 8.93
CA PHE A 132 -3.50 0.00 9.36
C PHE A 132 -3.83 -0.71 10.67
N ILE A 133 -3.45 -1.98 10.81
CA ILE A 133 -3.63 -2.73 12.07
C ILE A 133 -2.91 -2.03 13.22
N LEU A 134 -1.67 -1.59 13.01
CA LEU A 134 -0.90 -0.91 14.04
C LEU A 134 -1.55 0.43 14.45
N ILE A 135 -2.10 1.19 13.50
CA ILE A 135 -2.89 2.39 13.79
C ILE A 135 -4.16 2.07 14.58
N LEU A 136 -4.90 1.02 14.20
CA LEU A 136 -6.12 0.61 14.90
C LEU A 136 -5.84 0.19 16.34
N VAL A 137 -4.77 -0.58 16.55
CA VAL A 137 -4.33 -0.98 17.90
C VAL A 137 -3.92 0.25 18.71
N ALA A 138 -3.11 1.15 18.15
CA ALA A 138 -2.72 2.38 18.83
C ALA A 138 -3.93 3.26 19.19
N TRP A 139 -4.92 3.32 18.31
CA TRP A 139 -6.14 4.07 18.53
C TRP A 139 -6.96 3.48 19.69
N VAL A 140 -7.19 2.16 19.69
CA VAL A 140 -7.88 1.47 20.80
C VAL A 140 -7.12 1.69 22.11
N THR A 141 -5.80 1.51 22.11
CA THR A 141 -4.94 1.74 23.27
C THR A 141 -5.05 3.18 23.80
N LYS A 142 -5.08 4.19 22.91
CA LYS A 142 -5.27 5.59 23.33
C LYS A 142 -6.60 5.79 24.06
N ILE A 143 -7.68 5.22 23.52
CA ILE A 143 -9.02 5.32 24.12
C ILE A 143 -9.01 4.68 25.50
N PHE A 144 -8.44 3.47 25.65
CA PHE A 144 -8.38 2.79 26.95
C PHE A 144 -7.51 3.53 27.97
N LEU A 145 -6.34 4.04 27.57
CA LEU A 145 -5.42 4.73 28.50
C LEU A 145 -5.96 6.07 29.02
N HIS A 146 -6.79 6.77 28.23
CA HIS A 146 -7.21 8.13 28.54
C HIS A 146 -8.72 8.26 28.80
N ALA A 147 -9.45 7.15 28.81
CA ALA A 147 -10.87 7.13 29.14
C ALA A 147 -11.09 7.68 30.56
N PRO A 148 -11.99 8.66 30.74
CA PRO A 148 -12.29 9.22 32.05
C PRO A 148 -13.14 8.30 32.94
N VAL A 149 -13.72 7.22 32.38
CA VAL A 149 -14.63 6.29 33.07
C VAL A 149 -14.18 4.86 32.76
N ALA A 150 -14.29 3.96 33.74
CA ALA A 150 -14.01 2.54 33.58
C ALA A 150 -14.84 1.93 32.43
N MET A 151 -14.17 1.17 31.57
CA MET A 151 -14.71 0.59 30.34
C MET A 151 -15.33 -0.78 30.63
N ASP A 152 -16.44 -0.82 31.36
CA ASP A 152 -17.02 -2.09 31.83
C ASP A 152 -17.99 -2.71 30.80
N SER A 153 -18.30 -1.99 29.71
CA SER A 153 -19.28 -2.45 28.71
C SER A 153 -19.08 -1.85 27.31
N VAL A 154 -19.52 -2.55 26.27
CA VAL A 154 -19.47 -2.10 24.85
C VAL A 154 -20.17 -0.74 24.63
N PRO A 155 -21.32 -0.43 25.27
CA PRO A 155 -21.94 0.89 25.18
C PRO A 155 -21.12 2.01 25.83
N ALA A 156 -20.27 1.69 26.81
CA ALA A 156 -19.34 2.65 27.40
C ALA A 156 -18.21 3.00 26.43
N PHE A 157 -17.66 2.01 25.72
CA PHE A 157 -16.69 2.24 24.64
C PHE A 157 -17.27 3.12 23.53
N TYR A 158 -18.52 2.85 23.11
CA TYR A 158 -19.18 3.68 22.10
C TYR A 158 -19.35 5.13 22.55
N ARG A 159 -19.62 5.37 23.83
CA ARG A 159 -19.70 6.73 24.39
C ARG A 159 -18.35 7.43 24.44
N ALA A 160 -17.27 6.71 24.75
CA ALA A 160 -15.91 7.27 24.75
C ALA A 160 -15.35 7.56 23.35
N LEU A 161 -15.94 7.01 22.29
CA LEU A 161 -15.59 7.39 20.92
C LEU A 161 -15.90 8.86 20.60
N ARG A 162 -16.79 9.51 21.38
CA ARG A 162 -17.16 10.92 21.15
C ARG A 162 -15.96 11.85 21.39
N VAL A 163 -15.61 12.64 20.38
CA VAL A 163 -14.56 13.67 20.47
C VAL A 163 -15.19 15.05 20.28
N GLY A 164 -15.25 15.86 21.33
CA GLY A 164 -15.80 17.21 21.24
C GLY A 164 -17.19 17.23 20.59
N HIS A 165 -17.32 17.92 19.46
CA HIS A 165 -18.55 18.05 18.66
C HIS A 165 -18.78 16.90 17.66
N ILE A 166 -17.81 15.99 17.49
CA ILE A 166 -17.92 14.89 16.53
C ILE A 166 -18.70 13.75 17.18
N PRO A 167 -19.79 13.30 16.54
CA PRO A 167 -20.64 12.25 17.09
C PRO A 167 -19.92 10.89 17.06
N SER A 168 -20.18 10.06 18.06
CA SER A 168 -19.57 8.75 18.20
C SER A 168 -19.88 7.80 17.04
N TRP A 169 -21.03 7.94 16.37
CA TRP A 169 -21.39 7.11 15.23
C TRP A 169 -20.43 7.28 14.04
N LEU A 170 -19.96 8.51 13.78
CA LEU A 170 -19.05 8.79 12.68
C LEU A 170 -17.69 8.17 12.97
N VAL A 171 -17.25 8.25 14.22
CA VAL A 171 -16.01 7.65 14.68
C VAL A 171 -16.05 6.13 14.61
N ALA A 172 -17.15 5.53 15.08
CA ALA A 172 -17.38 4.10 14.95
C ALA A 172 -17.42 3.66 13.48
N PHE A 173 -18.08 4.43 12.61
CA PHE A 173 -18.16 4.14 11.18
C PHE A 173 -16.79 4.11 10.52
N VAL A 174 -15.93 5.10 10.78
CA VAL A 174 -14.56 5.14 10.23
C VAL A 174 -13.70 4.01 10.79
N PHE A 175 -13.82 3.73 12.09
CA PHE A 175 -13.09 2.64 12.73
C PHE A 175 -13.46 1.28 12.13
N VAL A 176 -14.77 0.98 12.07
CA VAL A 176 -15.28 -0.28 11.51
C VAL A 176 -15.03 -0.36 10.02
N GLY A 177 -15.21 0.73 9.26
CA GLY A 177 -14.91 0.78 7.84
C GLY A 177 -13.44 0.49 7.54
N THR A 178 -12.52 1.05 8.33
CA THR A 178 -11.09 0.74 8.22
C THR A 178 -10.83 -0.73 8.54
N PHE A 179 -11.41 -1.26 9.62
CA PHE A 179 -11.26 -2.67 10.00
C PHE A 179 -11.78 -3.64 8.93
N ILE A 180 -12.91 -3.33 8.29
CA ILE A 180 -13.47 -4.17 7.22
C ILE A 180 -12.65 -4.06 5.92
N SER A 181 -12.06 -2.89 5.64
CA SER A 181 -11.29 -2.68 4.42
C SER A 181 -9.93 -3.39 4.40
N VAL A 182 -9.38 -3.74 5.56
CA VAL A 182 -8.03 -4.28 5.78
C VAL A 182 -8.07 -5.79 5.87
#